data_AF-A0A929ULT9-F1
#
_entry.id   AF-A0A929ULT9-F1
#
_cell.length_a   1.000
_cell.length_b   1.000
_cell.length_c   1.000
_cell.angle_alpha   90.00
_cell.angle_beta   90.00
_cell.angle_gamma   90.00
#
_symmetry.space_group_name_H-M   'P 1'
#
loop_
_entity.id
_entity.type
_entity.pdbx_description
1 polymer ?
#
loop_
_entity_poly.entity_id
_entity_poly.type
_entity_poly.pdbx_seq_one_letter_code
_entity_poly.pdbx_strand_id
1 'polypeptide(L)'
;PLATCLFHFENNGPAVTSGMGTCGLVGPIGVYTGWLSAVEAGGKSAVTAMDWISLVLLCLVLPAVFSLLGAAFCRKMGWIKEGDMKLSA
;
A
#
# COMPACT_ATOMS: atom_id res chain seq x y z
N PRO A 1 -16.58 -9.64 -7.43
CA PRO A 1 -15.69 -10.80 -7.65
C PRO A 1 -16.06 -11.57 -8.94
N LEU A 2 -15.88 -10.95 -10.11
CA LEU A 2 -16.04 -11.66 -11.39
C LEU A 2 -14.86 -12.61 -11.64
N ALA A 3 -13.66 -12.23 -11.21
CA ALA A 3 -12.43 -13.01 -11.37
C ALA A 3 -12.47 -14.38 -10.66
N THR A 4 -13.02 -14.47 -9.45
CA THR A 4 -13.11 -15.72 -8.67
C THR A 4 -14.36 -16.53 -8.95
N CYS A 5 -15.51 -15.88 -9.18
CA CYS A 5 -16.79 -16.59 -9.39
C CYS A 5 -17.03 -17.01 -10.84
N LEU A 6 -16.46 -16.31 -11.83
CA LEU A 6 -16.62 -16.63 -13.25
C LEU A 6 -15.35 -17.24 -13.87
N PHE A 7 -14.18 -16.71 -13.51
CA PHE A 7 -12.90 -17.11 -14.11
C PHE A 7 -12.03 -18.01 -13.21
N HIS A 8 -12.52 -18.40 -12.03
CA HIS A 8 -11.82 -19.28 -11.08
C HIS A 8 -10.35 -18.92 -10.84
N PHE A 9 -10.00 -17.62 -10.84
CA PHE A 9 -8.64 -17.21 -10.48
C PHE A 9 -8.41 -17.45 -8.99
N GLU A 10 -7.55 -18.42 -8.67
CA GLU A 10 -7.12 -18.69 -7.31
C GLU A 10 -6.15 -17.61 -6.84
N ASN A 11 -6.42 -17.04 -5.66
CA ASN A 11 -5.46 -16.19 -4.98
C ASN A 11 -4.44 -17.08 -4.28
N ASN A 12 -3.45 -17.54 -5.05
CA ASN A 12 -2.34 -18.39 -4.57
C ASN A 12 -1.27 -17.60 -3.79
N GLY A 13 -1.54 -16.33 -3.47
CA GLY A 13 -0.71 -15.49 -2.61
C GLY A 13 -1.22 -15.49 -1.17
N PRO A 14 -0.41 -15.03 -0.20
CA PRO A 14 -0.81 -14.96 1.20
C PRO A 14 -2.13 -14.17 1.32
N ALA A 15 -3.00 -14.53 2.27
CA ALA A 15 -4.37 -14.00 2.44
C ALA A 15 -4.47 -12.46 2.50
N VAL A 16 -3.32 -11.80 2.61
CA VAL A 16 -3.16 -10.37 2.45
C VAL A 16 -3.57 -9.83 1.07
N THR A 17 -3.50 -10.63 0.01
CA THR A 17 -3.80 -10.18 -1.36
C THR A 17 -5.30 -10.16 -1.70
N SER A 18 -6.20 -10.63 -0.83
CA SER A 18 -7.61 -10.87 -1.19
C SER A 18 -8.59 -9.73 -0.88
N GLY A 19 -8.15 -8.59 -0.33
CA GLY A 19 -9.06 -7.45 -0.11
C GLY A 19 -8.66 -6.40 0.95
N MET A 20 -7.38 -6.17 1.21
CA MET A 20 -6.92 -5.34 2.34
C MET A 20 -6.87 -3.82 2.10
N GLY A 21 -7.82 -3.29 1.33
CA GLY A 21 -7.91 -1.84 1.16
C GLY A 21 -8.36 -1.09 2.42
N THR A 22 -8.87 -1.78 3.45
CA THR A 22 -9.62 -1.15 4.54
C THR A 22 -8.83 -0.87 5.82
N CYS A 23 -7.67 -1.49 6.03
CA CYS A 23 -6.82 -1.22 7.19
C CYS A 23 -5.37 -1.00 6.72
N GLY A 24 -4.89 0.25 6.76
CA GLY A 24 -3.57 0.64 6.23
C GLY A 24 -2.36 -0.08 6.84
N LEU A 25 -2.53 -0.92 7.87
CA LEU A 25 -1.48 -1.71 8.50
C LEU A 25 -1.17 -3.04 7.81
N VAL A 26 -2.05 -3.56 6.97
CA VAL A 26 -1.84 -4.93 6.47
C VAL A 26 -0.85 -4.98 5.29
N GLY A 27 -0.59 -3.85 4.62
CA GLY A 27 0.54 -3.69 3.70
C GLY A 27 1.89 -3.89 4.41
N PRO A 28 2.18 -3.15 5.49
CA PRO A 28 3.36 -3.38 6.32
C PRO A 28 3.54 -4.80 6.84
N ILE A 29 2.46 -5.44 7.28
CA ILE A 29 2.49 -6.83 7.76
C ILE A 29 2.89 -7.78 6.63
N GLY A 30 2.31 -7.62 5.43
CA GLY A 30 2.67 -8.45 4.26
C GLY A 30 4.11 -8.29 3.79
N VAL A 31 4.66 -7.07 3.88
CA VAL A 31 6.07 -6.81 3.56
C VAL A 31 6.99 -7.47 4.59
N TYR A 32 6.66 -7.38 5.88
CA TYR A 32 7.43 -8.03 6.94
C TYR A 32 7.41 -9.56 6.83
N THR A 33 6.25 -10.17 6.58
CA THR A 33 6.16 -11.62 6.36
C THR A 33 6.94 -12.05 5.12
N GLY A 34 6.92 -11.26 4.05
CA GLY A 34 7.74 -11.48 2.87
C GLY A 34 9.25 -11.43 3.14
N TRP A 35 9.72 -10.54 4.02
CA TRP A 35 11.11 -10.52 4.44
C TRP A 35 11.50 -11.75 5.25
N LEU A 36 10.63 -12.19 6.18
CA LEU A 36 10.88 -13.42 6.94
C LEU A 36 11.00 -14.64 6.04
N SER A 37 10.10 -14.80 5.07
CA SER A 37 10.20 -15.89 4.09
C SER A 37 11.45 -15.80 3.21
N ALA A 38 11.90 -14.58 2.86
CA ALA A 38 13.15 -14.39 2.11
C ALA A 38 14.41 -14.71 2.95
N VAL A 39 14.34 -14.52 4.26
CA VAL A 39 15.40 -14.93 5.20
C VAL A 39 15.43 -16.45 5.34
N GLU A 40 14.27 -17.09 5.51
CA GLU A 40 14.15 -18.55 5.59
C GLU A 40 14.59 -19.26 4.30
N ALA A 41 14.31 -18.66 3.13
CA ALA A 41 14.74 -19.16 1.83
C ALA A 41 16.23 -18.90 1.51
N GLY A 42 16.98 -18.28 2.42
CA GLY A 42 18.40 -17.96 2.25
C GLY A 42 18.69 -16.81 1.26
N GLY A 43 17.66 -16.10 0.80
CA GLY A 43 17.78 -14.96 -0.12
C GLY A 43 18.20 -13.66 0.58
N LYS A 44 18.04 -13.56 1.90
CA LYS A 44 18.51 -12.45 2.74
C LYS A 44 19.07 -12.98 4.06
N SER A 45 20.21 -12.45 4.52
CA SER A 45 20.83 -12.93 5.77
C SER A 45 20.15 -12.42 7.04
N ALA A 46 19.50 -11.25 6.98
CA ALA A 46 18.74 -10.65 8.07
C ALA A 46 17.84 -9.52 7.54
N VAL A 47 16.81 -9.16 8.31
CA VAL A 47 16.06 -7.92 8.09
C VAL A 47 16.93 -6.74 8.54
N THR A 48 17.21 -5.80 7.65
CA THR A 48 18.11 -4.68 7.91
C THR A 48 17.36 -3.39 8.23
N ALA A 49 18.05 -2.39 8.80
CA ALA A 49 17.47 -1.06 9.02
C ALA A 49 17.00 -0.39 7.71
N MET A 50 17.66 -0.71 6.58
CA MET A 50 17.27 -0.21 5.26
C MET A 50 15.92 -0.76 4.79
N ASP A 51 15.58 -1.99 5.16
CA ASP A 51 14.28 -2.59 4.84
C ASP A 51 13.16 -1.80 5.54
N TRP A 52 13.34 -1.47 6.83
CA TRP A 52 12.39 -0.65 7.59
C TRP A 52 12.22 0.76 7.04
N ILE A 53 13.32 1.42 6.66
CA ILE A 53 13.26 2.74 6.01
C ILE A 53 12.49 2.66 4.70
N SER A 54 12.77 1.63 3.90
CA SER A 54 12.11 1.40 2.62
C SER A 54 10.60 1.15 2.80
N LEU A 55 10.21 0.45 3.87
CA LEU A 55 8.80 0.24 4.21
C LEU A 55 8.08 1.55 4.55
N VAL A 56 8.68 2.40 5.39
CA VAL A 56 8.08 3.70 5.74
C VAL A 56 7.97 4.60 4.50
N LEU A 57 9.01 4.63 3.67
CA LEU A 57 9.04 5.40 2.43
C LEU A 57 7.95 4.93 1.46
N LEU A 58 7.82 3.62 1.26
CA LEU A 58 6.87 3.03 0.32
C LEU A 58 5.42 3.11 0.81
N CYS A 59 5.16 2.88 2.10
CA CYS A 59 3.80 2.81 2.63
C CYS A 59 3.20 4.16 3.02
N LEU A 60 4.02 5.15 3.37
CA LEU A 60 3.52 6.46 3.84
C LEU A 60 3.90 7.59 2.89
N VAL A 61 5.20 7.71 2.58
CA VAL A 61 5.70 8.87 1.83
C VAL A 61 5.22 8.83 0.38
N LEU A 62 5.38 7.68 -0.29
CA LEU A 62 5.02 7.54 -1.69
C LEU A 62 3.50 7.75 -1.94
N PRO A 63 2.57 7.15 -1.16
CA PRO A 63 1.14 7.41 -1.31
C PRO A 63 0.75 8.85 -0.97
N ALA A 64 1.44 9.48 0.01
CA ALA A 64 1.20 10.89 0.34
C ALA A 64 1.60 11.82 -0.81
N VAL A 65 2.77 11.59 -1.43
CA VAL A 65 3.21 12.35 -2.59
C VAL A 65 2.24 12.17 -3.76
N PHE A 66 1.83 10.93 -4.07
CA PHE A 66 0.85 10.69 -5.11
C PHE A 66 -0.50 11.35 -4.83
N SER A 67 -0.96 11.33 -3.58
CA SER A 67 -2.20 12.01 -3.17
C SER A 67 -2.10 13.52 -3.34
N LEU A 68 -0.96 14.13 -2.98
CA LEU A 68 -0.73 15.57 -3.15
C LEU A 68 -0.64 15.97 -4.62
N LEU A 69 0.01 15.16 -5.46
CA LEU A 69 0.09 15.38 -6.90
C LEU A 69 -1.29 15.27 -7.55
N GLY A 70 -2.07 14.24 -7.20
CA GLY A 70 -3.45 14.09 -7.64
C GLY A 70 -4.32 15.26 -7.21
N ALA A 71 -4.23 15.68 -5.95
CA ALA A 71 -4.95 16.84 -5.44
C ALA A 71 -4.54 18.13 -6.15
N ALA A 72 -3.26 18.34 -6.45
CA ALA A 72 -2.78 19.50 -7.19
C ALA A 72 -3.30 19.51 -8.64
N PHE A 73 -3.34 18.34 -9.30
CA PHE A 73 -3.90 18.19 -10.63
C PHE A 73 -5.41 18.45 -10.66
N CYS A 74 -6.15 17.89 -9.71
CA CYS A 74 -7.59 18.12 -9.57
C CYS A 74 -7.91 19.58 -9.22
N ARG A 75 -7.08 20.27 -8.43
CA ARG A 75 -7.16 21.72 -8.22
C ARG A 75 -6.98 22.50 -9.53
N LYS A 76 -6.00 22.10 -10.36
CA LYS A 76 -5.75 22.74 -11.67
C LYS A 76 -6.90 22.53 -12.66
N MET A 77 -7.58 21.39 -12.61
CA MET A 77 -8.80 21.12 -13.39
C MET A 77 -10.07 21.77 -12.81
N GLY A 78 -9.98 22.45 -11.66
CA GLY A 78 -11.11 23.09 -11.01
C GLY A 78 -12.06 22.14 -10.28
N TRP A 79 -11.70 20.86 -10.13
CA TRP A 79 -12.51 19.86 -9.43
C TRP A 79 -12.47 19.99 -7.90
N ILE A 80 -11.41 20.61 -7.34
CA ILE A 80 -11.24 20.81 -5.90
C ILE A 80 -10.90 22.27 -5.66
N LYS A 81 -11.59 22.94 -4.72
CA LYS A 81 -11.36 24.35 -4.36
C LYS A 81 -10.61 24.45 -3.03
N GLU A 82 -9.92 25.56 -2.81
CA GLU A 82 -9.29 25.84 -1.52
C GLU A 82 -10.37 25.95 -0.42
N GLY A 83 -10.29 25.08 0.59
CA GLY A 83 -11.27 25.02 1.68
C GLY A 83 -12.21 23.83 1.66
N ASP A 84 -12.33 23.10 0.54
CA ASP A 84 -13.22 21.92 0.41
C ASP A 84 -12.78 20.74 1.31
N MET A 85 -11.50 20.69 1.65
CA MET A 85 -10.90 19.69 2.55
C MET A 85 -10.76 20.19 4.00
N LYS A 86 -11.34 21.36 4.36
CA LYS A 86 -11.36 21.79 5.77
C LYS A 86 -12.40 20.96 6.51
N LEU A 87 -11.95 20.09 7.42
CA LEU A 87 -12.84 19.58 8.46
C LEU A 87 -13.15 20.74 9.42
N SER A 88 -14.40 21.23 9.41
CA SER A 88 -14.89 21.98 10.57
C SER A 88 -15.04 20.97 11.71
N ALA A 89 -14.36 21.25 12.81
CA ALA A 89 -14.67 20.63 14.10
C ALA A 89 -16.04 21.11 14.60
#